data_AF-A0A177D0U2-F1
#
_entry.id   AF-A0A177D0U2-F1
#
_cell.length_a   1.000
_cell.length_b   1.000
_cell.length_c   1.000
_cell.angle_alpha   90.00
_cell.angle_beta   90.00
_cell.angle_gamma   90.00
#
_symmetry.space_group_name_H-M   'P 1'
#
loop_
_entity.id
_entity.type
_entity.pdbx_description
1 polymer ?
#
loop_
_entity_poly.entity_id
_entity_poly.type
_entity_poly.pdbx_seq_one_letter_code
_entity_poly.pdbx_strand_id
1 'polypeptide(L)'
;MNFTKLTEIELRAAFDAHVHLRDGEMSQLVTPTIRKGGVNQVYVMPNLVPPITSVQQCLEYRDRLRAIEPNVDYLMSLYLHEDITPEVIREAKKAGITGVKSYPAGVTTNSSSGVLDYETFYPVFEEMEKQNMVLNLHGEVPSTPAGTHVSSTKDTKTGAITILNAEPAFLPTFISLHKRFPKLRIILEHCSTAAALDAVRSCGPSVSGTITAHHLSLIIDDWAGDPFCFCKPVAKTPEDRDALLRAVVQSNGKFYLGTDSAPHPRGKKRGEDKVAAGVFTQPYALGYVLDALQTGIERGVIKESEVTKEVLEGFFGVWGRKFYQVEEKRGEKVVLKKGGEKVLDVLKKEGGGDVEVVPFRKGEMTWSVEWK
;
A
#
# COMPACT_ATOMS: atom_id res chain seq x y z
N MET A 1 0.12 7.21 27.41
CA MET A 1 -1.24 7.38 26.85
C MET A 1 -2.04 6.13 27.20
N ASN A 2 -3.27 6.24 27.70
CA ASN A 2 -4.13 5.08 27.97
C ASN A 2 -4.99 4.80 26.72
N PHE A 3 -4.39 4.16 25.72
CA PHE A 3 -4.91 4.07 24.35
C PHE A 3 -6.32 3.48 24.28
N THR A 4 -6.57 2.40 25.02
CA THR A 4 -7.86 1.69 25.00
C THR A 4 -9.02 2.53 25.55
N LYS A 5 -8.71 3.47 26.45
CA LYS A 5 -9.67 4.41 27.06
C LYS A 5 -9.77 5.76 26.34
N LEU A 6 -9.02 5.98 25.26
CA LEU A 6 -9.12 7.21 24.49
C LEU A 6 -10.50 7.33 23.83
N THR A 7 -11.11 8.50 23.97
CA THR A 7 -12.30 8.90 23.23
C THR A 7 -11.96 9.79 22.04
N GLU A 8 -10.83 10.50 22.10
CA GLU A 8 -10.30 11.31 21.01
C GLU A 8 -8.78 11.39 21.05
N ILE A 9 -8.15 11.65 19.90
CA ILE A 9 -6.72 11.90 19.78
C ILE A 9 -6.43 12.90 18.66
N GLU A 10 -5.60 13.90 18.97
CA GLU A 10 -5.06 14.82 17.96
C GLU A 10 -3.73 14.29 17.43
N LEU A 11 -3.64 14.13 16.11
CA LEU A 11 -2.46 13.68 15.37
C LEU A 11 -2.13 14.65 14.24
N ARG A 12 -0.90 14.62 13.75
CA ARG A 12 -0.53 15.28 12.49
C ARG A 12 -1.29 14.63 11.33
N ALA A 13 -1.54 15.40 10.27
CA ALA A 13 -2.03 14.84 9.02
C ALA A 13 -1.13 13.71 8.52
N ALA A 14 -1.73 12.64 8.00
CA ALA A 14 -1.00 11.46 7.58
C ALA A 14 -0.40 11.60 6.17
N PHE A 15 0.63 10.79 5.93
CA PHE A 15 1.18 10.50 4.60
C PHE A 15 0.89 9.03 4.27
N ASP A 16 0.16 8.82 3.18
CA ASP A 16 -0.15 7.48 2.69
C ASP A 16 0.80 7.12 1.54
N ALA A 17 1.75 6.23 1.82
CA ALA A 17 2.78 5.85 0.87
C ALA A 17 2.30 4.89 -0.24
N HIS A 18 1.01 4.55 -0.31
CA HIS A 18 0.50 3.63 -1.33
C HIS A 18 -0.99 3.82 -1.61
N VAL A 19 -1.35 4.56 -2.67
CA VAL A 19 -2.76 4.76 -3.05
C VAL A 19 -3.05 4.44 -4.51
N HIS A 20 -4.25 3.91 -4.77
CA HIS A 20 -4.81 3.78 -6.13
C HIS A 20 -6.03 4.68 -6.30
N LEU A 21 -5.87 5.77 -7.05
CA LEU A 21 -6.94 6.75 -7.26
C LEU A 21 -7.71 6.53 -8.57
N ARG A 22 -7.27 5.58 -9.41
CA ARG A 22 -7.87 5.24 -10.71
C ARG A 22 -7.99 6.48 -11.61
N ASP A 23 -8.87 6.47 -12.61
CA ASP A 23 -9.12 7.64 -13.45
C ASP A 23 -10.64 7.80 -13.70
N GLY A 24 -11.04 8.89 -14.35
CA GLY A 24 -12.42 9.17 -14.71
C GLY A 24 -13.35 9.24 -13.50
N GLU A 25 -14.58 8.70 -13.64
CA GLU A 25 -15.62 8.77 -12.61
C GLU A 25 -15.19 8.14 -11.27
N MET A 26 -14.41 7.06 -11.32
CA MET A 26 -13.88 6.44 -10.11
C MET A 26 -12.96 7.40 -9.36
N SER A 27 -12.08 8.11 -10.07
CA SER A 27 -11.17 9.08 -9.46
C SER A 27 -11.93 10.26 -8.84
N GLN A 28 -12.98 10.75 -9.51
CA GLN A 28 -13.87 11.79 -8.98
C GLN A 28 -14.53 11.36 -7.67
N LEU A 29 -14.88 10.07 -7.55
CA LEU A 29 -15.51 9.52 -6.37
C LEU A 29 -14.52 9.31 -5.20
N VAL A 30 -13.33 8.79 -5.48
CA VAL A 30 -12.42 8.30 -4.43
C VAL A 30 -11.36 9.31 -4.00
N THR A 31 -10.91 10.20 -4.87
CA THR A 31 -9.86 11.19 -4.56
C THR A 31 -10.23 12.10 -3.39
N PRO A 32 -11.47 12.61 -3.27
CA PRO A 32 -11.86 13.41 -2.09
C PRO A 32 -11.83 12.62 -0.77
N THR A 33 -11.85 11.29 -0.83
CA THR A 33 -11.85 10.45 0.37
C THR A 33 -10.47 10.34 1.03
N ILE A 34 -9.40 10.78 0.35
CA ILE A 34 -8.05 10.93 0.94
C ILE A 34 -8.13 11.78 2.21
N ARG A 35 -8.78 12.95 2.13
CA ARG A 35 -8.92 13.84 3.29
C ARG A 35 -9.88 13.28 4.34
N LYS A 36 -10.94 12.58 3.94
CA LYS A 36 -11.83 11.88 4.90
C LYS A 36 -11.05 10.87 5.74
N GLY A 37 -10.06 10.20 5.15
CA GLY A 37 -9.16 9.29 5.83
C GLY A 37 -8.10 9.94 6.72
N GLY A 38 -8.05 11.27 6.85
CA GLY A 38 -7.04 11.99 7.64
C GLY A 38 -5.67 12.16 6.96
N VAL A 39 -5.61 12.01 5.64
CA VAL A 39 -4.39 12.06 4.84
C VAL A 39 -4.35 13.35 4.01
N ASN A 40 -3.19 14.03 3.93
CA ASN A 40 -3.00 15.20 3.05
C ASN A 40 -1.83 15.06 2.07
N GLN A 41 -1.10 13.95 2.13
CA GLN A 41 0.01 13.67 1.22
C GLN A 41 -0.04 12.20 0.84
N VAL A 42 0.11 11.89 -0.44
CA VAL A 42 -0.05 10.52 -0.94
C VAL A 42 1.02 10.17 -1.97
N TYR A 43 1.41 8.90 -2.02
CA TYR A 43 2.20 8.33 -3.13
C TYR A 43 1.28 7.54 -4.06
N VAL A 44 1.08 8.07 -5.26
CA VAL A 44 0.09 7.58 -6.22
C VAL A 44 0.69 6.50 -7.11
N MET A 45 0.04 5.33 -7.14
CA MET A 45 0.46 4.19 -7.95
C MET A 45 0.12 4.34 -9.44
N PRO A 46 0.92 3.77 -10.37
CA PRO A 46 0.88 4.12 -11.79
C PRO A 46 0.17 3.09 -12.68
N ASN A 47 -0.48 2.07 -12.12
CA ASN A 47 -1.13 0.97 -12.85
C ASN A 47 -2.53 1.33 -13.38
N LEU A 48 -2.64 2.49 -14.03
CA LEU A 48 -3.81 2.83 -14.85
C LEU A 48 -3.90 1.90 -16.08
N VAL A 49 -4.95 2.08 -16.88
CA VAL A 49 -5.10 1.41 -18.18
C VAL A 49 -5.18 2.50 -19.26
N PRO A 50 -4.13 2.70 -20.08
CA PRO A 50 -2.80 2.05 -20.02
C PRO A 50 -1.96 2.47 -18.80
N PRO A 51 -0.90 1.72 -18.44
CA PRO A 51 0.00 2.11 -17.35
C PRO A 51 0.72 3.42 -17.63
N ILE A 52 1.09 4.15 -16.58
CA ILE A 52 1.81 5.43 -16.71
C ILE A 52 3.29 5.14 -16.91
N THR A 53 3.77 5.24 -18.15
CA THR A 53 5.15 4.93 -18.54
C THR A 53 5.94 6.13 -19.04
N SER A 54 5.33 7.33 -19.06
CA SER A 54 6.01 8.57 -19.47
C SER A 54 5.82 9.71 -18.47
N VAL A 55 6.77 10.66 -18.50
CA VAL A 55 6.72 11.87 -17.68
C VAL A 55 5.45 12.69 -17.96
N GLN A 56 5.09 12.85 -19.24
CA GLN A 56 3.91 13.61 -19.64
C GLN A 56 2.63 13.02 -19.05
N GLN A 57 2.38 11.72 -19.24
CA GLN A 57 1.19 11.05 -18.68
C GLN A 57 1.11 11.21 -17.16
N CYS A 58 2.26 11.11 -16.49
CA CYS A 58 2.37 11.24 -15.04
C CYS A 58 1.97 12.64 -14.55
N LEU A 59 2.44 13.69 -15.24
CA LEU A 59 2.11 15.08 -14.92
C LEU A 59 0.64 15.41 -15.22
N GLU A 60 0.12 14.97 -16.37
CA GLU A 60 -1.28 15.16 -16.72
C GLU A 60 -2.22 14.47 -15.72
N TYR A 61 -1.87 13.26 -15.28
CA TYR A 61 -2.64 12.55 -14.26
C TYR A 61 -2.62 13.27 -12.92
N ARG A 62 -1.45 13.76 -12.48
CA ARG A 62 -1.34 14.57 -11.26
C ARG A 62 -2.23 15.82 -11.33
N ASP A 63 -2.25 16.48 -12.47
CA ASP A 63 -3.02 17.71 -12.65
C ASP A 63 -4.53 17.43 -12.63
N ARG A 64 -4.97 16.28 -13.18
CA ARG A 64 -6.36 15.79 -13.02
C ARG A 64 -6.71 15.53 -11.55
N LEU A 65 -5.83 14.88 -10.78
CA LEU A 65 -6.06 14.61 -9.36
C LEU A 65 -6.16 15.90 -8.53
N ARG A 66 -5.27 16.87 -8.78
CA ARG A 66 -5.28 18.19 -8.12
C ARG A 66 -6.54 19.00 -8.44
N ALA A 67 -7.09 18.84 -9.64
CA ALA A 67 -8.35 19.47 -10.00
C ALA A 67 -9.55 18.92 -9.20
N ILE A 68 -9.45 17.68 -8.70
CA ILE A 68 -10.48 17.04 -7.87
C ILE A 68 -10.33 17.43 -6.41
N GLU A 69 -9.11 17.32 -5.87
CA GLU A 69 -8.82 17.68 -4.48
C GLU A 69 -7.49 18.46 -4.40
N PRO A 70 -7.54 19.81 -4.41
CA PRO A 70 -6.34 20.64 -4.41
C PRO A 70 -5.62 20.64 -3.05
N ASN A 71 -6.28 20.19 -1.98
CA ASN A 71 -5.71 20.18 -0.64
C ASN A 71 -4.92 18.89 -0.33
N VAL A 72 -4.51 18.13 -1.34
CA VAL A 72 -3.63 16.96 -1.20
C VAL A 72 -2.35 17.14 -2.02
N ASP A 73 -1.22 16.78 -1.41
CA ASP A 73 0.08 16.72 -2.06
C ASP A 73 0.31 15.34 -2.69
N TYR A 74 0.30 15.28 -4.02
CA TYR A 74 0.46 14.04 -4.78
C TYR A 74 1.92 13.81 -5.21
N LEU A 75 2.57 12.80 -4.60
CA LEU A 75 3.84 12.26 -5.07
C LEU A 75 3.53 11.21 -6.13
N MET A 76 4.07 11.41 -7.33
CA MET A 76 3.75 10.58 -8.48
C MET A 76 4.83 9.52 -8.74
N SER A 77 4.42 8.47 -9.45
CA SER A 77 5.28 7.35 -9.82
C SER A 77 5.12 6.98 -11.31
N LEU A 78 6.12 6.27 -11.84
CA LEU A 78 6.05 5.59 -13.13
C LEU A 78 5.91 4.08 -12.93
N TYR A 79 5.27 3.41 -13.88
CA TYR A 79 5.20 1.96 -13.94
C TYR A 79 6.51 1.42 -14.52
N LEU A 80 7.16 0.46 -13.86
CA LEU A 80 8.36 -0.19 -14.39
C LEU A 80 8.00 -0.99 -15.66
N HIS A 81 8.39 -0.47 -16.81
CA HIS A 81 8.03 -0.97 -18.14
C HIS A 81 9.25 -0.88 -19.07
N GLU A 82 9.25 -1.60 -20.20
CA GLU A 82 10.33 -1.55 -21.20
C GLU A 82 10.59 -0.13 -21.75
N ASP A 83 9.57 0.74 -21.73
CA ASP A 83 9.69 2.16 -22.11
C ASP A 83 10.47 3.00 -21.08
N ILE A 84 10.65 2.50 -19.86
CA ILE A 84 11.38 3.22 -18.81
C ILE A 84 12.88 3.00 -19.03
N THR A 85 13.53 4.00 -19.60
CA THR A 85 14.99 4.04 -19.82
C THR A 85 15.69 4.93 -18.78
N PRO A 86 17.03 4.85 -18.65
CA PRO A 86 17.79 5.80 -17.84
C PRO A 86 17.51 7.27 -18.19
N GLU A 87 17.32 7.60 -19.47
CA GLU A 87 16.92 8.92 -19.93
C GLU A 87 15.57 9.34 -19.32
N VAL A 88 14.56 8.47 -19.37
CA VAL A 88 13.25 8.71 -18.75
C VAL A 88 13.37 8.93 -17.25
N ILE A 89 14.23 8.18 -16.55
CA ILE A 89 14.47 8.38 -15.11
C ILE A 89 15.01 9.78 -14.81
N ARG A 90 15.97 10.28 -15.61
CA ARG A 90 16.52 11.63 -15.44
C ARG A 90 15.47 12.71 -15.69
N GLU A 91 14.67 12.55 -16.74
CA GLU A 91 13.56 13.45 -17.05
C GLU A 91 12.50 13.45 -15.95
N ALA A 92 12.13 12.26 -15.47
CA ALA A 92 11.16 12.06 -14.40
C ALA A 92 11.61 12.75 -13.10
N LYS A 93 12.88 12.58 -12.72
CA LYS A 93 13.44 13.25 -11.54
C LYS A 93 13.37 14.77 -11.68
N LYS A 94 13.75 15.32 -12.85
CA LYS A 94 13.68 16.75 -13.14
C LYS A 94 12.25 17.29 -13.06
N ALA A 95 11.26 16.49 -13.45
CA ALA A 95 9.84 16.81 -13.38
C ALA A 95 9.22 16.65 -11.97
N GLY A 96 9.98 16.17 -10.99
CA GLY A 96 9.52 15.95 -9.61
C GLY A 96 8.78 14.63 -9.38
N ILE A 97 8.88 13.68 -10.31
CA ILE A 97 8.37 12.32 -10.10
C ILE A 97 9.27 11.62 -9.08
N THR A 98 8.66 10.92 -8.12
CA THR A 98 9.36 10.49 -6.91
C THR A 98 9.96 9.09 -7.01
N GLY A 99 9.32 8.21 -7.78
CA GLY A 99 9.74 6.82 -7.85
C GLY A 99 9.17 6.05 -9.02
N VAL A 100 9.49 4.77 -9.05
CA VAL A 100 9.03 3.79 -10.04
C VAL A 100 8.47 2.58 -9.30
N LYS A 101 7.28 2.12 -9.68
CA LYS A 101 6.62 0.96 -9.10
C LYS A 101 6.75 -0.25 -10.03
N SER A 102 7.31 -1.32 -9.49
CA SER A 102 7.33 -2.63 -10.13
C SER A 102 6.09 -3.44 -9.75
N TYR A 103 5.52 -4.09 -10.76
CA TYR A 103 4.50 -5.13 -10.62
C TYR A 103 5.02 -6.40 -11.31
N PRO A 104 5.05 -7.55 -10.63
CA PRO A 104 5.31 -8.83 -11.28
C PRO A 104 4.22 -9.15 -12.30
N ALA A 105 4.61 -9.71 -13.45
CA ALA A 105 3.68 -10.01 -14.54
C ALA A 105 2.50 -10.89 -14.07
N GLY A 106 1.28 -10.38 -14.21
CA GLY A 106 0.04 -11.13 -13.97
C GLY A 106 -0.32 -11.42 -12.51
N VAL A 107 0.39 -10.87 -11.52
CA VAL A 107 0.16 -11.15 -10.09
C VAL A 107 -0.99 -10.33 -9.48
N THR A 108 -1.24 -9.12 -9.97
CA THR A 108 -2.26 -8.20 -9.44
C THR A 108 -3.00 -7.40 -10.54
N THR A 109 -3.94 -6.54 -10.15
CA THR A 109 -4.74 -5.71 -11.07
C THR A 109 -3.85 -4.89 -12.00
N ASN A 110 -4.12 -4.98 -13.32
CA ASN A 110 -3.39 -4.28 -14.41
C ASN A 110 -1.87 -4.57 -14.46
N SER A 111 -1.45 -5.77 -14.04
CA SER A 111 -0.04 -6.20 -14.05
C SER A 111 0.35 -7.05 -15.26
N SER A 112 -0.46 -7.12 -16.32
CA SER A 112 -0.17 -7.95 -17.50
C SER A 112 1.13 -7.56 -18.22
N SER A 113 1.53 -6.29 -18.13
CA SER A 113 2.81 -5.76 -18.65
C SER A 113 3.93 -5.75 -17.60
N GLY A 114 3.81 -6.56 -16.55
CA GLY A 114 4.72 -6.57 -15.40
C GLY A 114 6.07 -7.25 -15.67
N VAL A 115 6.97 -7.14 -14.70
CA VAL A 115 8.35 -7.63 -14.79
C VAL A 115 8.43 -9.15 -14.60
N LEU A 116 9.19 -9.81 -15.48
CA LEU A 116 9.55 -11.24 -15.37
C LEU A 116 10.99 -11.43 -14.87
N ASP A 117 11.90 -10.56 -15.32
CA ASP A 117 13.31 -10.56 -14.94
C ASP A 117 13.74 -9.12 -14.61
N TYR A 118 14.30 -8.93 -13.42
CA TYR A 118 14.76 -7.63 -12.96
C TYR A 118 16.12 -7.25 -13.56
N GLU A 119 16.92 -8.19 -14.06
CA GLU A 119 18.25 -7.91 -14.62
C GLU A 119 18.17 -6.98 -15.83
N THR A 120 17.13 -7.11 -16.65
CA THR A 120 16.88 -6.24 -17.81
C THR A 120 16.69 -4.77 -17.42
N PHE A 121 16.27 -4.51 -16.18
CA PHE A 121 16.03 -3.17 -15.64
C PHE A 121 17.21 -2.64 -14.81
N TYR A 122 18.33 -3.35 -14.71
CA TYR A 122 19.49 -2.88 -13.93
C TYR A 122 20.01 -1.51 -14.37
N PRO A 123 20.11 -1.17 -15.67
CA PRO A 123 20.49 0.18 -16.08
C PRO A 123 19.54 1.27 -15.55
N VAL A 124 18.24 0.95 -15.47
CA VAL A 124 17.21 1.83 -14.90
C VAL A 124 17.42 2.01 -13.40
N PHE A 125 17.68 0.92 -12.67
CA PHE A 125 17.92 0.96 -11.22
C PHE A 125 19.21 1.70 -10.86
N GLU A 126 20.28 1.54 -11.66
CA GLU A 126 21.51 2.32 -11.51
C GLU A 126 21.25 3.82 -11.66
N GLU A 127 20.42 4.22 -12.63
CA GLU A 127 20.06 5.61 -12.79
C GLU A 127 19.13 6.11 -11.67
N MET A 128 18.15 5.30 -11.23
CA MET A 128 17.30 5.63 -10.09
C MET A 128 18.12 5.85 -8.81
N GLU A 129 19.15 5.03 -8.59
CA GLU A 129 20.08 5.18 -7.46
C GLU A 129 20.83 6.52 -7.54
N LYS A 130 21.36 6.88 -8.71
CA LYS A 130 22.05 8.17 -8.93
C LYS A 130 21.12 9.36 -8.72
N GLN A 131 19.87 9.27 -9.19
CA GLN A 131 18.85 10.31 -9.05
C GLN A 131 18.18 10.32 -7.67
N ASN A 132 18.56 9.39 -6.77
CA ASN A 132 17.94 9.21 -5.47
C ASN A 132 16.41 9.11 -5.60
N MET A 133 15.93 8.23 -6.48
CA MET A 133 14.52 7.88 -6.64
C MET A 133 14.17 6.64 -5.81
N VAL A 134 12.88 6.40 -5.63
CA VAL A 134 12.37 5.25 -4.88
C VAL A 134 11.93 4.14 -5.84
N LEU A 135 12.39 2.92 -5.61
CA LEU A 135 11.88 1.70 -6.24
C LEU A 135 10.86 1.04 -5.31
N ASN A 136 9.60 0.99 -5.73
CA ASN A 136 8.52 0.35 -5.00
C ASN A 136 8.28 -1.04 -5.59
N LEU A 137 8.21 -2.07 -4.76
CA LEU A 137 8.08 -3.45 -5.21
C LEU A 137 6.78 -4.07 -4.70
N HIS A 138 5.92 -4.48 -5.63
CA HIS A 138 4.94 -5.53 -5.32
C HIS A 138 5.69 -6.86 -5.22
N GLY A 139 6.06 -7.27 -4.01
CA GLY A 139 7.00 -8.36 -3.80
C GLY A 139 6.38 -9.75 -3.79
N GLU A 140 5.84 -10.22 -4.92
CA GLU A 140 5.33 -11.58 -5.08
C GLU A 140 5.89 -12.22 -6.36
N VAL A 141 6.13 -13.53 -6.34
CA VAL A 141 6.44 -14.30 -7.56
C VAL A 141 5.12 -14.77 -8.20
N PRO A 142 4.99 -14.76 -9.54
CA PRO A 142 3.83 -15.36 -10.21
C PRO A 142 3.57 -16.81 -9.77
N SER A 143 2.30 -17.13 -9.52
CA SER A 143 1.90 -18.50 -9.16
C SER A 143 2.30 -19.51 -10.23
N THR A 144 2.73 -20.69 -9.80
CA THR A 144 2.93 -21.82 -10.70
C THR A 144 1.59 -22.18 -11.35
N PRO A 145 1.51 -22.28 -12.70
CA PRO A 145 0.27 -22.65 -13.37
C PRO A 145 -0.31 -23.97 -12.87
N ALA A 146 -1.65 -24.06 -12.84
CA ALA A 146 -2.32 -25.29 -12.44
C ALA A 146 -1.94 -26.45 -13.38
N GLY A 147 -1.61 -27.61 -12.81
CA GLY A 147 -1.28 -28.83 -13.56
C GLY A 147 0.14 -28.90 -14.13
N THR A 148 0.98 -27.87 -13.96
CA THR A 148 2.38 -27.90 -14.44
C THR A 148 3.39 -28.36 -13.39
N HIS A 149 2.97 -28.49 -12.13
CA HIS A 149 3.84 -28.97 -11.06
C HIS A 149 3.95 -30.50 -11.10
N VAL A 150 5.18 -31.01 -11.28
CA VAL A 150 5.48 -32.43 -11.17
C VAL A 150 5.92 -32.71 -9.73
N SER A 151 5.05 -33.38 -8.95
CA SER A 151 5.42 -33.82 -7.60
C SER A 151 6.46 -34.92 -7.69
N SER A 152 7.70 -34.62 -7.34
CA SER A 152 8.75 -35.63 -7.15
C SER A 152 9.00 -35.79 -5.65
N THR A 153 8.95 -37.02 -5.14
CA THR A 153 9.28 -37.33 -3.74
C THR A 153 10.76 -37.17 -3.41
N LYS A 154 11.59 -36.77 -4.39
CA LYS A 154 13.05 -36.70 -4.30
C LYS A 154 13.62 -35.29 -4.35
N ASP A 155 12.82 -34.29 -4.75
CA ASP A 155 13.28 -32.91 -4.90
C ASP A 155 12.36 -31.96 -4.14
N THR A 156 12.77 -31.59 -2.93
CA THR A 156 12.04 -30.70 -2.02
C THR A 156 12.44 -29.23 -2.18
N LYS A 157 13.33 -28.90 -3.14
CA LYS A 157 13.96 -27.58 -3.22
C LYS A 157 13.21 -26.56 -4.07
N THR A 158 12.34 -26.98 -4.99
CA THR A 158 11.51 -26.07 -5.82
C THR A 158 10.03 -26.38 -5.63
N GLY A 159 9.44 -25.86 -4.55
CA GLY A 159 8.00 -25.99 -4.30
C GLY A 159 7.16 -25.16 -5.27
N ALA A 160 5.93 -25.60 -5.55
CA ALA A 160 4.95 -24.80 -6.30
C ALA A 160 4.74 -23.43 -5.64
N ILE A 161 4.68 -22.38 -6.46
CA ILE A 161 4.30 -21.04 -6.01
C ILE A 161 2.78 -20.93 -6.02
N THR A 162 2.24 -20.52 -4.89
CA THR A 162 0.84 -20.23 -4.62
C THR A 162 0.72 -18.83 -4.05
N ILE A 163 -0.49 -18.30 -3.98
CA ILE A 163 -0.75 -16.99 -3.36
C ILE A 163 -0.31 -16.90 -1.88
N LEU A 164 -0.08 -18.03 -1.19
CA LEU A 164 0.36 -18.05 0.21
C LEU A 164 1.88 -17.92 0.35
N ASN A 165 2.66 -18.50 -0.55
CA ASN A 165 4.13 -18.48 -0.50
C ASN A 165 4.78 -17.59 -1.58
N ALA A 166 3.99 -16.91 -2.43
CA ALA A 166 4.48 -16.01 -3.46
C ALA A 166 5.33 -14.85 -2.90
N GLU A 167 4.93 -14.26 -1.78
CA GLU A 167 5.71 -13.18 -1.13
C GLU A 167 7.01 -13.72 -0.52
N PRO A 168 7.01 -14.78 0.32
CA PRO A 168 8.24 -15.43 0.77
C PRO A 168 9.20 -15.82 -0.36
N ALA A 169 8.67 -16.32 -1.48
CA ALA A 169 9.48 -16.71 -2.64
C ALA A 169 10.16 -15.51 -3.35
N PHE A 170 9.64 -14.29 -3.18
CA PHE A 170 10.22 -13.08 -3.76
C PHE A 170 11.39 -12.52 -2.92
N LEU A 171 11.46 -12.84 -1.62
CA LEU A 171 12.42 -12.24 -0.69
C LEU A 171 13.90 -12.40 -1.09
N PRO A 172 14.35 -13.54 -1.67
CA PRO A 172 15.71 -13.64 -2.20
C PRO A 172 16.03 -12.60 -3.28
N THR A 173 15.08 -12.36 -4.20
CA THR A 173 15.20 -11.33 -5.25
C THR A 173 15.27 -9.94 -4.63
N PHE A 174 14.39 -9.64 -3.67
CA PHE A 174 14.38 -8.38 -2.94
C PHE A 174 15.73 -8.09 -2.24
N ILE A 175 16.26 -9.07 -1.50
CA ILE A 175 17.55 -8.95 -0.82
C ILE A 175 18.70 -8.81 -1.83
N SER A 176 18.65 -9.51 -2.96
CA SER A 176 19.63 -9.41 -4.03
C SER A 176 19.66 -8.00 -4.64
N LEU A 177 18.49 -7.42 -4.94
CA LEU A 177 18.36 -6.06 -5.43
C LEU A 177 19.00 -5.04 -4.47
N HIS A 178 18.72 -5.15 -3.18
CA HIS A 178 19.36 -4.28 -2.18
C HIS A 178 20.88 -4.44 -2.14
N LYS A 179 21.40 -5.68 -2.18
CA LYS A 179 22.84 -5.93 -2.19
C LYS A 179 23.52 -5.33 -3.42
N ARG A 180 22.84 -5.37 -4.56
CA ARG A 180 23.34 -4.83 -5.84
C ARG A 180 23.31 -3.31 -5.87
N PHE A 181 22.23 -2.71 -5.36
CA PHE A 181 22.00 -1.26 -5.33
C PHE A 181 21.85 -0.77 -3.88
N PRO A 182 22.95 -0.75 -3.10
CA PRO A 182 22.89 -0.51 -1.66
C PRO A 182 22.48 0.92 -1.29
N LYS A 183 22.46 1.86 -2.23
CA LYS A 183 22.01 3.24 -2.01
C LYS A 183 20.64 3.52 -2.65
N LEU A 184 20.16 2.66 -3.54
CA LEU A 184 18.81 2.76 -4.08
C LEU A 184 17.81 2.64 -2.94
N ARG A 185 16.88 3.60 -2.87
CA ARG A 185 15.80 3.55 -1.90
C ARG A 185 14.77 2.53 -2.39
N ILE A 186 14.59 1.44 -1.66
CA ILE A 186 13.68 0.35 -2.03
C ILE A 186 12.60 0.21 -0.96
N ILE A 187 11.35 0.07 -1.39
CA ILE A 187 10.23 -0.24 -0.52
C ILE A 187 9.66 -1.61 -0.92
N LEU A 188 9.62 -2.54 0.03
CA LEU A 188 8.77 -3.72 -0.09
C LEU A 188 7.35 -3.30 0.31
N GLU A 189 6.49 -3.14 -0.69
CA GLU A 189 5.14 -2.65 -0.47
C GLU A 189 4.28 -3.68 0.27
N HIS A 190 3.26 -3.18 1.00
CA HIS A 190 2.15 -3.94 1.59
C HIS A 190 2.56 -5.34 2.09
N CYS A 191 3.57 -5.37 2.98
CA CYS A 191 4.10 -6.61 3.54
C CYS A 191 2.97 -7.41 4.18
N SER A 192 2.87 -8.69 3.87
CA SER A 192 1.77 -9.55 4.34
C SER A 192 2.22 -10.75 5.19
N THR A 193 3.52 -10.98 5.32
CA THR A 193 4.12 -12.09 6.08
C THR A 193 5.16 -11.63 7.09
N ALA A 194 5.34 -12.42 8.16
CA ALA A 194 6.45 -12.26 9.09
C ALA A 194 7.82 -12.34 8.38
N ALA A 195 7.94 -13.23 7.38
CA ALA A 195 9.16 -13.38 6.59
C ALA A 195 9.53 -12.10 5.82
N ALA A 196 8.55 -11.39 5.24
CA ALA A 196 8.79 -10.12 4.57
C ALA A 196 9.26 -9.03 5.53
N LEU A 197 8.68 -8.96 6.74
CA LEU A 197 9.13 -8.04 7.78
C LEU A 197 10.59 -8.31 8.18
N ASP A 198 10.97 -9.57 8.35
CA ASP A 198 12.35 -9.95 8.66
C ASP A 198 13.31 -9.65 7.50
N ALA A 199 12.89 -9.89 6.25
CA ALA A 199 13.69 -9.54 5.07
C ALA A 199 13.95 -8.02 4.99
N VAL A 200 12.93 -7.19 5.22
CA VAL A 200 13.09 -5.74 5.27
C VAL A 200 14.05 -5.33 6.39
N ARG A 201 13.90 -5.90 7.59
CA ARG A 201 14.78 -5.64 8.74
C ARG A 201 16.24 -6.06 8.49
N SER A 202 16.45 -7.11 7.70
CA SER A 202 17.79 -7.60 7.34
C SER A 202 18.55 -6.68 6.37
N CYS A 203 17.84 -5.74 5.71
CA CYS A 203 18.42 -4.80 4.76
C CYS A 203 18.84 -3.47 5.42
N GLY A 204 19.75 -2.75 4.75
CA GLY A 204 20.30 -1.47 5.19
C GLY A 204 19.30 -0.30 5.25
N PRO A 205 19.79 0.92 5.52
CA PRO A 205 18.94 2.11 5.74
C PRO A 205 18.23 2.61 4.47
N SER A 206 18.64 2.17 3.27
CA SER A 206 17.96 2.49 2.02
C SER A 206 16.70 1.65 1.79
N VAL A 207 16.36 0.75 2.72
CA VAL A 207 15.23 -0.17 2.58
C VAL A 207 14.20 0.04 3.69
N SER A 208 12.93 0.11 3.29
CA SER A 208 11.76 0.16 4.16
C SER A 208 10.65 -0.76 3.67
N GLY A 209 9.58 -0.91 4.44
CA GLY A 209 8.36 -1.58 4.00
C GLY A 209 7.12 -0.76 4.35
N THR A 210 6.04 -0.94 3.58
CA THR A 210 4.73 -0.39 3.94
C THR A 210 3.84 -1.49 4.51
N ILE A 211 2.95 -1.10 5.43
CA ILE A 211 1.93 -1.98 5.99
C ILE A 211 0.57 -1.32 5.77
N THR A 212 -0.38 -2.09 5.26
CA THR A 212 -1.73 -1.59 4.96
C THR A 212 -2.60 -1.57 6.21
N ALA A 213 -3.69 -0.80 6.14
CA ALA A 213 -4.69 -0.83 7.20
C ALA A 213 -5.41 -2.19 7.29
N HIS A 214 -5.65 -2.85 6.15
CA HIS A 214 -6.47 -4.06 6.08
C HIS A 214 -5.67 -5.33 6.46
N HIS A 215 -4.37 -5.42 6.17
CA HIS A 215 -3.54 -6.57 6.59
C HIS A 215 -3.29 -6.59 8.11
N LEU A 216 -3.52 -5.49 8.83
CA LEU A 216 -3.49 -5.47 10.30
C LEU A 216 -4.72 -6.15 10.93
N SER A 217 -5.79 -6.35 10.16
CA SER A 217 -7.05 -6.95 10.64
C SER A 217 -7.31 -8.31 10.01
N LEU A 218 -7.14 -8.41 8.69
CA LEU A 218 -7.52 -9.56 7.89
C LEU A 218 -6.58 -10.75 8.07
N ILE A 219 -7.15 -11.94 7.96
CA ILE A 219 -6.50 -13.23 7.75
C ILE A 219 -7.13 -13.96 6.57
N ILE A 220 -6.61 -15.13 6.23
CA ILE A 220 -7.10 -15.96 5.13
C ILE A 220 -8.61 -16.25 5.20
N ASP A 221 -9.13 -16.53 6.39
CA ASP A 221 -10.53 -16.88 6.59
C ASP A 221 -11.49 -15.73 6.22
N ASP A 222 -11.05 -14.48 6.38
CA ASP A 222 -11.89 -13.31 6.10
C ASP A 222 -12.13 -13.12 4.60
N TRP A 223 -11.10 -13.29 3.76
CA TRP A 223 -11.23 -13.10 2.32
C TRP A 223 -11.62 -14.37 1.56
N ALA A 224 -11.49 -15.55 2.18
CA ALA A 224 -12.01 -16.78 1.61
C ALA A 224 -13.54 -16.73 1.45
N GLY A 225 -14.24 -16.07 2.38
CA GLY A 225 -15.70 -15.92 2.36
C GLY A 225 -16.21 -14.55 1.88
N ASP A 226 -15.42 -13.47 2.02
CA ASP A 226 -15.81 -12.14 1.56
C ASP A 226 -14.89 -11.62 0.43
N PRO A 227 -15.37 -11.53 -0.82
CA PRO A 227 -14.55 -11.04 -1.90
C PRO A 227 -14.14 -9.56 -1.73
N PHE A 228 -14.84 -8.76 -0.91
CA PHE A 228 -14.41 -7.39 -0.60
C PHE A 228 -13.12 -7.32 0.22
N CYS A 229 -12.77 -8.41 0.91
CA CYS A 229 -11.51 -8.56 1.64
C CYS A 229 -10.39 -9.15 0.76
N PHE A 230 -10.71 -9.65 -0.44
CA PHE A 230 -9.71 -10.21 -1.36
C PHE A 230 -8.83 -9.10 -1.98
N CYS A 231 -7.53 -9.19 -1.73
CA CYS A 231 -6.47 -8.32 -2.24
C CYS A 231 -5.22 -9.10 -2.61
N LYS A 232 -4.18 -8.39 -3.08
CA LYS A 232 -2.88 -8.94 -3.42
C LYS A 232 -1.79 -8.03 -2.83
N PRO A 233 -0.84 -8.56 -2.04
CA PRO A 233 -0.78 -9.92 -1.51
C PRO A 233 -2.02 -10.25 -0.67
N VAL A 234 -2.49 -11.50 -0.71
CA VAL A 234 -3.63 -11.91 0.13
C VAL A 234 -3.25 -11.80 1.61
N ALA A 235 -4.21 -11.50 2.49
CA ALA A 235 -3.99 -11.65 3.92
C ALA A 235 -3.69 -13.12 4.26
N LYS A 236 -2.73 -13.34 5.16
CA LYS A 236 -2.13 -14.66 5.41
C LYS A 236 -2.69 -15.27 6.70
N THR A 237 -1.84 -15.75 7.59
CA THR A 237 -2.28 -16.41 8.82
C THR A 237 -2.47 -15.41 9.98
N PRO A 238 -3.13 -15.82 11.07
CA PRO A 238 -3.15 -15.05 12.32
C PRO A 238 -1.76 -14.63 12.81
N GLU A 239 -0.75 -15.49 12.67
CA GLU A 239 0.63 -15.23 13.08
C GLU A 239 1.27 -14.12 12.24
N ASP A 240 1.02 -14.13 10.92
CA ASP A 240 1.50 -13.08 10.02
C ASP A 240 0.85 -11.72 10.34
N ARG A 241 -0.48 -11.68 10.53
CA ARG A 241 -1.19 -10.46 10.97
C ARG A 241 -0.64 -9.95 12.30
N ASP A 242 -0.40 -10.85 13.24
CA ASP A 242 0.13 -10.49 14.56
C ASP A 242 1.58 -9.98 14.48
N ALA A 243 2.39 -10.51 13.56
CA ALA A 243 3.71 -9.97 13.25
C ALA A 243 3.63 -8.55 12.67
N LEU A 244 2.65 -8.27 11.80
CA LEU A 244 2.40 -6.93 11.26
C LEU A 244 2.01 -5.94 12.35
N LEU A 245 1.10 -6.31 13.28
CA LEU A 245 0.74 -5.48 14.43
C LEU A 245 1.96 -5.13 15.29
N ARG A 246 2.82 -6.12 15.59
CA ARG A 246 4.08 -5.88 16.33
C ARG A 246 5.02 -4.98 15.54
N ALA A 247 5.11 -5.16 14.23
CA ALA A 247 5.96 -4.33 13.37
C ALA A 247 5.54 -2.85 13.36
N VAL A 248 4.24 -2.53 13.46
CA VAL A 248 3.77 -1.14 13.61
C VAL A 248 4.35 -0.51 14.87
N VAL A 249 4.15 -1.14 16.04
CA VAL A 249 4.56 -0.55 17.33
C VAL A 249 6.07 -0.60 17.58
N GLN A 250 6.80 -1.48 16.89
CA GLN A 250 8.25 -1.65 17.00
C GLN A 250 9.03 -1.08 15.80
N SER A 251 8.36 -0.40 14.86
CA SER A 251 8.92 -0.06 13.54
C SER A 251 10.21 0.75 13.62
N ASN A 252 10.28 1.74 14.51
CA ASN A 252 11.39 2.70 14.62
C ASN A 252 11.80 3.29 13.24
N GLY A 253 10.82 3.53 12.37
CA GLY A 253 11.03 4.10 11.04
C GLY A 253 11.25 3.12 9.90
N LYS A 254 11.30 1.81 10.19
CA LYS A 254 11.49 0.80 9.14
C LYS A 254 10.20 0.52 8.35
N PHE A 255 9.05 0.58 9.04
CA PHE A 255 7.70 0.37 8.50
C PHE A 255 6.79 1.58 8.73
N TYR A 256 5.99 1.93 7.72
CA TYR A 256 5.05 3.05 7.79
C TYR A 256 3.80 2.77 6.95
N LEU A 257 2.79 3.63 7.07
CA LEU A 257 1.52 3.49 6.40
C LEU A 257 1.68 3.56 4.87
N GLY A 258 1.17 2.53 4.20
CA GLY A 258 0.79 2.57 2.79
C GLY A 258 -0.50 1.78 2.67
N THR A 259 -1.63 2.44 2.43
CA THR A 259 -2.94 1.81 2.61
C THR A 259 -3.23 0.72 1.60
N ASP A 260 -2.60 0.81 0.42
CA ASP A 260 -2.99 0.09 -0.78
C ASP A 260 -4.51 0.16 -0.99
N SER A 261 -5.08 1.35 -0.74
CA SER A 261 -6.50 1.55 -0.95
C SER A 261 -6.79 1.41 -2.44
N ALA A 262 -7.43 0.31 -2.80
CA ALA A 262 -7.61 -0.17 -4.17
C ALA A 262 -9.10 -0.29 -4.51
N PRO A 263 -9.77 0.84 -4.84
CA PRO A 263 -11.19 0.83 -5.15
C PRO A 263 -11.47 0.07 -6.46
N HIS A 264 -12.56 -0.69 -6.44
CA HIS A 264 -13.11 -1.40 -7.59
C HIS A 264 -14.62 -1.21 -7.61
N PRO A 265 -15.25 -1.13 -8.80
CA PRO A 265 -16.70 -1.16 -8.89
C PRO A 265 -17.25 -2.39 -8.19
N ARG A 266 -18.32 -2.23 -7.41
CA ARG A 266 -18.96 -3.30 -6.62
C ARG A 266 -19.21 -4.56 -7.44
N GLY A 267 -19.67 -4.40 -8.69
CA GLY A 267 -19.89 -5.51 -9.62
C GLY A 267 -18.63 -6.31 -9.94
N LYS A 268 -17.43 -5.71 -9.95
CA LYS A 268 -16.15 -6.40 -10.17
C LYS A 268 -15.64 -7.19 -8.96
N LYS A 269 -16.29 -7.03 -7.80
CA LYS A 269 -16.00 -7.81 -6.58
C LYS A 269 -16.96 -8.99 -6.39
N ARG A 270 -18.13 -8.99 -7.04
CA ARG A 270 -19.15 -10.05 -6.93
C ARG A 270 -19.59 -10.66 -8.28
N GLY A 271 -18.92 -10.29 -9.37
CA GLY A 271 -19.31 -10.67 -10.73
C GLY A 271 -18.97 -12.12 -11.10
N GLU A 272 -19.43 -12.54 -12.28
CA GLU A 272 -19.25 -13.89 -12.84
C GLU A 272 -17.80 -14.17 -13.30
N ASP A 273 -17.06 -13.10 -13.64
CA ASP A 273 -15.64 -13.15 -14.01
C ASP A 273 -14.72 -13.22 -12.77
N LYS A 274 -13.40 -13.19 -13.02
CA LYS A 274 -12.38 -13.10 -11.97
C LYS A 274 -12.64 -11.92 -11.02
N VAL A 275 -12.74 -12.22 -9.73
CA VAL A 275 -12.86 -11.23 -8.65
C VAL A 275 -11.65 -10.29 -8.67
N ALA A 276 -11.91 -8.99 -8.74
CA ALA A 276 -10.85 -7.99 -8.69
C ALA A 276 -10.17 -7.95 -7.31
N ALA A 277 -8.83 -7.98 -7.29
CA ALA A 277 -8.04 -7.89 -6.07
C ALA A 277 -7.87 -6.42 -5.64
N GLY A 278 -8.30 -6.11 -4.41
CA GLY A 278 -8.13 -4.79 -3.80
C GLY A 278 -9.14 -4.56 -2.68
N VAL A 279 -8.70 -3.91 -1.60
CA VAL A 279 -9.56 -3.45 -0.50
C VAL A 279 -9.63 -1.92 -0.53
N PHE A 280 -10.83 -1.35 -0.44
CA PHE A 280 -11.00 0.10 -0.41
C PHE A 280 -10.99 0.63 1.03
N THR A 281 -9.91 1.28 1.43
CA THR A 281 -9.67 1.72 2.82
C THR A 281 -9.58 3.25 2.97
N GLN A 282 -9.40 3.99 1.87
CA GLN A 282 -9.08 5.42 1.89
C GLN A 282 -9.96 6.28 2.80
N PRO A 283 -11.31 6.15 2.82
CA PRO A 283 -12.17 7.09 3.55
C PRO A 283 -12.01 7.05 5.07
N TYR A 284 -11.46 5.96 5.62
CA TYR A 284 -11.34 5.74 7.07
C TYR A 284 -9.95 5.20 7.46
N ALA A 285 -8.93 5.49 6.64
CA ALA A 285 -7.61 4.89 6.72
C ALA A 285 -7.01 4.90 8.15
N LEU A 286 -7.02 6.05 8.83
CA LEU A 286 -6.45 6.15 10.18
C LEU A 286 -7.31 5.40 11.22
N GLY A 287 -8.64 5.51 11.11
CA GLY A 287 -9.58 4.82 12.01
C GLY A 287 -9.40 3.30 11.98
N TYR A 288 -9.21 2.72 10.80
CA TYR A 288 -8.96 1.28 10.66
C TYR A 288 -7.67 0.83 11.35
N VAL A 289 -6.59 1.61 11.27
CA VAL A 289 -5.34 1.27 11.95
C VAL A 289 -5.50 1.37 13.47
N LEU A 290 -6.19 2.41 13.96
CA LEU A 290 -6.46 2.55 15.39
C LEU A 290 -7.30 1.39 15.93
N ASP A 291 -8.34 0.99 15.20
CA ASP A 291 -9.17 -0.16 15.56
C ASP A 291 -8.34 -1.46 15.57
N ALA A 292 -7.49 -1.68 14.56
CA ALA A 292 -6.64 -2.87 14.50
C ALA A 292 -5.63 -2.94 15.67
N LEU A 293 -5.03 -1.80 16.05
CA LEU A 293 -4.15 -1.72 17.22
C LEU A 293 -4.90 -2.01 18.52
N GLN A 294 -6.13 -1.50 18.66
CA GLN A 294 -6.98 -1.81 19.81
C GLN A 294 -7.28 -3.31 19.90
N THR A 295 -7.71 -3.93 18.80
CA THR A 295 -7.92 -5.38 18.74
C THR A 295 -6.64 -6.16 19.03
N GLY A 296 -5.49 -5.68 18.58
CA GLY A 296 -4.17 -6.24 18.92
C GLY A 296 -3.87 -6.24 20.42
N ILE A 297 -4.25 -5.17 21.14
CA ILE A 297 -4.12 -5.07 22.60
C ILE A 297 -5.10 -6.02 23.29
N GLU A 298 -6.37 -6.02 22.89
CA GLU A 298 -7.40 -6.88 23.47
C GLU A 298 -7.05 -8.38 23.35
N ARG A 299 -6.40 -8.76 22.25
CA ARG A 299 -5.90 -10.12 22.00
C ARG A 299 -4.55 -10.42 22.67
N GLY A 300 -3.91 -9.45 23.32
CA GLY A 300 -2.59 -9.61 23.95
C GLY A 300 -1.42 -9.76 22.97
N VAL A 301 -1.59 -9.36 21.71
CA VAL A 301 -0.56 -9.44 20.66
C VAL A 301 0.52 -8.37 20.85
N ILE A 302 0.06 -7.18 21.24
CA ILE A 302 0.86 -5.99 21.56
C ILE A 302 0.39 -5.42 22.91
N LYS A 303 1.25 -4.68 23.61
CA LYS A 303 0.93 -4.05 24.88
C LYS A 303 0.42 -2.63 24.64
N GLU A 304 -0.52 -2.18 25.46
CA GLU A 304 -1.04 -0.81 25.41
C GLU A 304 0.08 0.24 25.54
N SER A 305 1.09 -0.03 26.37
CA SER A 305 2.25 0.86 26.57
C SER A 305 3.11 1.03 25.32
N GLU A 306 3.02 0.13 24.34
CA GLU A 306 3.75 0.22 23.06
C GLU A 306 3.03 1.14 22.05
N VAL A 307 1.74 1.41 22.24
CA VAL A 307 0.98 2.34 21.40
C VAL A 307 1.08 3.75 21.97
N THR A 308 2.13 4.47 21.56
CA THR A 308 2.36 5.88 21.94
C THR A 308 1.99 6.84 20.82
N LYS A 309 1.84 8.13 21.15
CA LYS A 309 1.57 9.16 20.14
C LYS A 309 2.70 9.26 19.12
N GLU A 310 3.94 9.09 19.57
CA GLU A 310 5.14 9.11 18.72
C GLU A 310 5.15 7.95 17.73
N VAL A 311 4.73 6.75 18.16
CA VAL A 311 4.56 5.59 17.28
C VAL A 311 3.46 5.84 16.24
N LEU A 312 2.32 6.39 16.67
CA LEU A 312 1.21 6.70 15.76
C LEU A 312 1.59 7.77 14.74
N GLU A 313 2.14 8.92 15.16
CA GLU A 313 2.62 9.96 14.25
C GLU A 313 3.77 9.47 13.36
N GLY A 314 4.63 8.61 13.92
CA GLY A 314 5.68 7.88 13.22
C GLY A 314 5.12 7.10 12.04
N PHE A 315 4.25 6.13 12.34
CA PHE A 315 3.67 5.20 11.37
C PHE A 315 2.78 5.91 10.36
N PHE A 316 1.94 6.85 10.79
CA PHE A 316 1.01 7.56 9.92
C PHE A 316 1.65 8.59 9.01
N GLY A 317 2.90 8.99 9.21
CA GLY A 317 3.54 9.77 8.16
C GLY A 317 4.95 10.27 8.42
N VAL A 318 5.37 10.49 9.68
CA VAL A 318 6.71 11.04 9.94
C VAL A 318 7.81 10.16 9.35
N TRP A 319 7.70 8.83 9.50
CA TRP A 319 8.71 7.90 8.98
C TRP A 319 8.68 7.77 7.47
N GLY A 320 7.48 7.70 6.88
CA GLY A 320 7.33 7.66 5.42
C GLY A 320 7.87 8.94 4.77
N ARG A 321 7.51 10.12 5.27
CA ARG A 321 8.02 11.41 4.78
C ARG A 321 9.55 11.50 4.85
N LYS A 322 10.13 11.05 5.97
CA LYS A 322 11.59 10.97 6.14
C LYS A 322 12.23 10.04 5.09
N PHE A 323 11.66 8.85 4.88
CA PHE A 323 12.18 7.90 3.88
C PHE A 323 12.09 8.48 2.47
N TYR A 324 10.97 9.11 2.12
CA TYR A 324 10.73 9.75 0.83
C TYR A 324 11.49 11.08 0.66
N GLN A 325 12.04 11.64 1.74
CA GLN A 325 12.72 12.95 1.77
C GLN A 325 11.80 14.08 1.32
N VAL A 326 10.55 14.05 1.82
CA VAL A 326 9.55 15.09 1.59
C VAL A 326 9.08 15.67 2.92
N GLU A 327 8.57 16.88 2.86
CA GLU A 327 8.03 17.59 4.02
C GLU A 327 6.51 17.72 3.90
N GLU A 328 5.85 17.83 5.05
CA GLU A 328 4.46 18.26 5.11
C GLU A 328 4.47 19.78 5.30
N LYS A 329 4.03 20.53 4.29
CA LYS A 329 4.26 21.98 4.23
C LYS A 329 3.26 22.80 5.05
N ARG A 330 2.11 22.23 5.40
CA ARG A 330 0.97 23.00 5.92
C ARG A 330 0.85 22.93 7.43
N GLY A 331 1.54 22.00 8.08
CA GLY A 331 1.42 21.75 9.52
C GLY A 331 0.04 21.27 9.94
N GLU A 332 -0.75 20.71 9.01
CA GLU A 332 -2.14 20.33 9.26
C GLU A 332 -2.24 19.21 10.31
N LYS A 333 -3.32 19.27 11.09
CA LYS A 333 -3.63 18.26 12.11
C LYS A 333 -5.05 17.74 11.94
N VAL A 334 -5.26 16.55 12.47
CA VAL A 334 -6.58 15.93 12.53
C VAL A 334 -6.89 15.51 13.96
N VAL A 335 -8.16 15.60 14.34
CA VAL A 335 -8.70 15.00 15.56
C VAL A 335 -9.51 13.78 15.16
N LEU A 336 -9.11 12.63 15.71
CA LEU A 336 -9.83 11.37 15.57
C LEU A 336 -10.73 11.17 16.78
N LYS A 337 -12.02 10.90 16.57
CA LYS A 337 -12.99 10.65 17.67
C LYS A 337 -13.54 9.22 17.59
N LYS A 338 -13.36 8.44 18.66
CA LYS A 338 -13.71 7.01 18.72
C LYS A 338 -15.22 6.82 18.64
N GLY A 339 -15.66 5.90 17.77
CA GLY A 339 -17.08 5.63 17.57
C GLY A 339 -17.85 6.81 16.97
N GLY A 340 -17.13 7.81 16.43
CA GLY A 340 -17.72 9.02 15.85
C GLY A 340 -18.33 8.81 14.46
N GLU A 341 -18.10 7.67 13.82
CA GLU A 341 -18.58 7.41 12.46
C GLU A 341 -18.87 5.93 12.21
N LYS A 342 -19.93 5.67 11.43
CA LYS A 342 -20.25 4.34 10.88
C LYS A 342 -19.72 4.28 9.45
N VAL A 343 -18.94 3.26 9.15
CA VAL A 343 -18.43 3.01 7.79
C VAL A 343 -19.60 2.83 6.83
N LEU A 344 -19.59 3.56 5.72
CA LEU A 344 -20.63 3.47 4.69
C LEU A 344 -20.80 2.03 4.17
N ASP A 345 -22.04 1.62 3.90
CA ASP A 345 -22.31 0.35 3.23
C ASP A 345 -21.77 0.32 1.79
N VAL A 346 -21.92 1.47 1.10
CA VAL A 346 -21.49 1.71 -0.28
C VAL A 346 -21.16 3.20 -0.42
N LEU A 347 -20.02 3.52 -1.02
CA LEU A 347 -19.68 4.83 -1.52
C LEU A 347 -20.15 4.98 -2.97
N LYS A 348 -20.92 6.02 -3.26
CA LYS A 348 -21.41 6.38 -4.59
C LYS A 348 -21.63 7.89 -4.70
N LYS A 349 -21.72 8.42 -5.92
CA LYS A 349 -21.97 9.84 -6.16
C LYS A 349 -23.39 10.24 -5.75
N GLU A 350 -23.53 11.40 -5.12
CA GLU A 350 -24.84 11.99 -4.83
C GLU A 350 -25.58 12.34 -6.13
N GLY A 351 -26.87 12.01 -6.21
CA GLY A 351 -27.69 12.27 -7.39
C GLY A 351 -27.62 11.22 -8.51
N GLY A 352 -26.84 10.14 -8.33
CA GLY A 352 -26.74 9.02 -9.28
C GLY A 352 -25.38 8.90 -9.97
N GLY A 353 -25.12 7.70 -10.49
CA GLY A 353 -23.87 7.31 -11.16
C GLY A 353 -23.69 5.79 -11.10
N ASP A 354 -23.03 5.21 -12.09
CA ASP A 354 -22.89 3.75 -12.22
C ASP A 354 -21.75 3.18 -11.35
N VAL A 355 -20.86 4.05 -10.85
CA VAL A 355 -19.72 3.65 -10.03
C VAL A 355 -20.09 3.61 -8.55
N GLU A 356 -20.20 2.39 -8.03
CA GLU A 356 -20.32 2.09 -6.60
C GLU A 356 -19.06 1.39 -6.08
N VAL A 357 -18.56 1.79 -4.92
CA VAL A 357 -17.41 1.13 -4.25
C VAL A 357 -17.81 0.76 -2.83
N VAL A 358 -17.40 -0.43 -2.38
CA VAL A 358 -17.68 -0.89 -1.00
C VAL A 358 -16.42 -0.69 -0.16
N PRO A 359 -16.47 0.13 0.90
CA PRO A 359 -15.34 0.31 1.80
C PRO A 359 -15.12 -0.92 2.69
N PHE A 360 -13.91 -1.07 3.19
CA PHE A 360 -13.53 -2.10 4.17
C PHE A 360 -14.38 -1.98 5.44
N ARG A 361 -14.76 -3.10 6.09
CA ARG A 361 -15.56 -3.08 7.34
C ARG A 361 -16.86 -2.29 7.22
N LYS A 362 -17.50 -2.35 6.05
CA LYS A 362 -18.77 -1.67 5.77
C LYS A 362 -19.79 -1.91 6.89
N GLY A 363 -20.46 -0.86 7.33
CA GLY A 363 -21.48 -0.94 8.38
C GLY A 363 -20.96 -1.06 9.81
N GLU A 364 -19.64 -1.20 10.02
CA GLU A 364 -19.05 -1.18 11.36
C GLU A 364 -18.77 0.25 11.85
N MET A 365 -18.61 0.41 13.16
CA MET A 365 -18.19 1.67 13.76
C MET A 365 -16.67 1.82 13.70
N THR A 366 -16.19 3.04 13.47
CA THR A 366 -14.77 3.40 13.53
C THR A 366 -14.59 4.83 14.05
N TRP A 367 -13.38 5.37 13.94
CA TRP A 367 -13.05 6.73 14.33
C TRP A 367 -13.46 7.73 13.24
N SER A 368 -14.13 8.82 13.63
CA SER A 368 -14.34 9.95 12.71
C SER A 368 -13.11 10.84 12.64
N VAL A 369 -12.93 11.57 11.54
CA VAL A 369 -11.82 12.51 11.31
C VAL A 369 -12.33 13.94 11.19
N GLU A 370 -11.74 14.85 11.95
CA GLU A 370 -11.98 16.29 11.87
C GLU A 370 -10.65 17.03 11.61
N TRP A 371 -10.59 17.86 10.57
CA TRP A 371 -9.40 18.66 10.25
C TRP A 371 -9.37 19.95 11.08
N LYS A 372 -8.19 20.32 11.57
CA LYS A 372 -7.93 21.56 12.34
C LYS A 372 -7.17 22.60 11.54
#